data_AF-U1RHF7-F1
#
_entry.id   AF-U1RHF7-F1
#
_cell.length_a   1.000
_cell.length_b   1.000
_cell.length_c   1.000
_cell.angle_alpha   90.00
_cell.angle_beta   90.00
_cell.angle_gamma   90.00
#
_symmetry.space_group_name_H-M   'P 1'
#
loop_
_entity.id
_entity.type
_entity.pdbx_description
1 polymer ?
#
loop_
_entity_poly.entity_id
_entity_poly.type
_entity_poly.pdbx_seq_one_letter_code
_entity_poly.pdbx_strand_id
1 'polypeptide(L)'
;MNSTRNPEAELADRVAALMGATLTEADVHRFLLDAADILGTESFAVYGPELFFRWARGDRYIEITPGSSSSDKGHSLYVKSFDRERAIDIDEYLTFENCELCEFPYVWTAELGRTGFNTFGPGTHYAVTWEMFDQTIAVILHALPNNLALIPPQWRRPLTLRWDMGATGLGLVSFTGTAEGLTVTVESTGEQVLIPRALLGNQVKMGDVVAGLAGGLPLADIRFAGSEGFGDANHQELYVATPNGNESDWDKDIVESLIQEHKENDSRPAMTMEDLRQLAATPAATSASADATDEDPEQSQPHWTTVPMKIGLSIPQ
;
A
#
# COMPACT_ATOMS: atom_id res chain seq x y z
N MET A 1 -10.54 -39.10 20.60
CA MET A 1 -10.03 -37.76 20.97
C MET A 1 -9.24 -37.25 19.78
N ASN A 2 -9.88 -36.43 18.92
CA ASN A 2 -9.18 -35.76 17.82
C ASN A 2 -8.29 -34.67 18.44
N SER A 3 -6.98 -34.84 18.39
CA SER A 3 -6.05 -33.76 18.64
C SER A 3 -6.22 -32.77 17.49
N THR A 4 -6.93 -31.67 17.72
CA THR A 4 -6.93 -30.54 16.80
C THR A 4 -5.48 -30.03 16.76
N ARG A 5 -4.79 -30.26 15.64
CA ARG A 5 -3.41 -29.82 15.43
C ARG A 5 -3.37 -28.31 15.65
N ASN A 6 -2.33 -27.80 16.32
CA ASN A 6 -2.16 -26.35 16.51
C ASN A 6 -2.12 -25.67 15.13
N PRO A 7 -3.08 -24.76 14.82
CA PRO A 7 -3.15 -24.05 13.55
C PRO A 7 -1.84 -23.37 13.14
N GLU A 8 -1.10 -22.80 14.09
CA GLU A 8 0.17 -22.12 13.83
C GLU A 8 1.25 -23.09 13.37
N ALA A 9 1.35 -24.24 14.04
CA ALA A 9 2.31 -25.28 13.67
C ALA A 9 1.95 -25.89 12.31
N GLU A 10 0.67 -26.08 12.02
CA GLU A 10 0.22 -26.56 10.71
C GLU A 10 0.60 -25.59 9.59
N LEU A 11 0.39 -24.29 9.76
CA LEU A 11 0.77 -23.30 8.77
C LEU A 11 2.29 -23.22 8.59
N ALA A 12 3.06 -23.27 9.68
CA ALA A 12 4.51 -23.30 9.62
C ALA A 12 5.02 -24.54 8.84
N ASP A 13 4.45 -25.72 9.10
CA ASP A 13 4.78 -26.95 8.37
C ASP A 13 4.45 -26.84 6.87
N ARG A 14 3.30 -26.23 6.53
CA ARG A 14 2.91 -25.98 5.13
C ARG A 14 3.85 -25.02 4.42
N VAL A 15 4.29 -23.93 5.08
CA VAL A 15 5.31 -23.03 4.51
C VAL A 15 6.64 -23.74 4.35
N ALA A 16 7.06 -24.53 5.35
CA ALA A 16 8.31 -25.28 5.31
C ALA A 16 8.35 -26.26 4.12
N ALA A 17 7.20 -26.87 3.77
CA ALA A 17 7.08 -27.74 2.61
C ALA A 17 7.22 -27.01 1.26
N LEU A 18 7.07 -25.68 1.23
CA LEU A 18 7.23 -24.83 0.05
C LEU A 18 8.64 -24.21 -0.05
N MET A 19 9.51 -24.45 0.94
CA MET A 19 10.86 -23.89 0.94
C MET A 19 11.66 -24.36 -0.28
N GLY A 20 12.21 -23.39 -1.02
CA GLY A 20 12.96 -23.63 -2.25
C GLY A 20 12.10 -23.83 -3.50
N ALA A 21 10.76 -23.80 -3.39
CA ALA A 21 9.87 -23.72 -4.54
C ALA A 21 9.69 -22.27 -4.97
N THR A 22 9.60 -22.06 -6.29
CA THR A 22 9.17 -20.80 -6.88
C THR A 22 7.64 -20.82 -7.00
N LEU A 23 6.96 -19.95 -6.27
CA LEU A 23 5.48 -19.91 -6.25
C LEU A 23 4.93 -18.96 -7.31
N THR A 24 3.83 -19.36 -7.94
CA THR A 24 3.01 -18.47 -8.78
C THR A 24 2.00 -17.69 -7.94
N GLU A 25 1.39 -16.65 -8.51
CA GLU A 25 0.27 -15.94 -7.85
C GLU A 25 -0.86 -16.92 -7.46
N ALA A 26 -1.16 -17.89 -8.32
CA ALA A 26 -2.20 -18.90 -8.05
C ALA A 26 -1.83 -19.84 -6.88
N ASP A 27 -0.54 -20.13 -6.68
CA ASP A 27 -0.08 -20.93 -5.54
C ASP A 27 -0.19 -20.14 -4.23
N VAL A 28 0.13 -18.85 -4.27
CA VAL A 28 -0.11 -17.93 -3.14
C VAL A 28 -1.60 -17.86 -2.82
N HIS A 29 -2.47 -17.72 -3.83
CA HIS A 29 -3.92 -17.69 -3.61
C HIS A 29 -4.41 -18.96 -2.95
N ARG A 30 -3.98 -20.12 -3.46
CA ARG A 30 -4.36 -21.42 -2.88
C ARG A 30 -3.91 -21.54 -1.43
N PHE A 31 -2.68 -21.14 -1.13
CA PHE A 31 -2.16 -21.17 0.23
C PHE A 31 -2.97 -20.27 1.18
N LEU A 32 -3.32 -19.06 0.75
CA LEU A 32 -4.12 -18.13 1.54
C LEU A 32 -5.54 -18.66 1.81
N LEU A 33 -6.18 -19.25 0.79
CA LEU A 33 -7.49 -19.89 0.93
C LEU A 33 -7.44 -21.08 1.90
N ASP A 34 -6.45 -21.95 1.76
CA ASP A 34 -6.21 -23.07 2.69
C ASP A 34 -5.94 -22.56 4.12
N ALA A 35 -5.22 -21.45 4.27
CA ALA A 35 -4.98 -20.83 5.56
C ALA A 35 -6.28 -20.29 6.18
N ALA A 36 -7.16 -19.69 5.38
CA ALA A 36 -8.47 -19.25 5.83
C ALA A 36 -9.38 -20.43 6.25
N ASP A 37 -9.25 -21.61 5.64
CA ASP A 37 -9.98 -22.82 6.08
C ASP A 37 -9.51 -23.30 7.47
N ILE A 38 -8.23 -23.07 7.81
CA ILE A 38 -7.65 -23.42 9.12
C ILE A 38 -7.95 -22.34 10.17
N LEU A 39 -7.76 -21.07 9.79
CA LEU A 39 -7.82 -19.91 10.69
C LEU A 39 -9.22 -19.31 10.80
N GLY A 40 -10.12 -19.66 9.89
CA GLY A 40 -11.44 -19.04 9.76
C GLY A 40 -11.40 -17.73 8.98
N THR A 41 -12.59 -17.25 8.62
CA THR A 41 -12.80 -16.03 7.82
C THR A 41 -13.52 -14.93 8.61
N GLU A 42 -13.63 -15.07 9.93
CA GLU A 42 -14.38 -14.13 10.76
C GLU A 42 -13.63 -12.80 10.96
N SER A 43 -12.35 -12.87 11.31
CA SER A 43 -11.52 -11.71 11.65
C SER A 43 -10.16 -11.80 10.97
N PHE A 44 -10.08 -11.27 9.76
CA PHE A 44 -8.83 -11.13 9.03
C PHE A 44 -8.85 -9.90 8.12
N ALA A 45 -7.66 -9.35 7.88
CA ALA A 45 -7.48 -8.17 7.05
C ALA A 45 -6.19 -8.30 6.24
N VAL A 46 -6.08 -7.47 5.21
CA VAL A 46 -4.90 -7.34 4.37
C VAL A 46 -4.34 -5.93 4.50
N TYR A 47 -3.01 -5.81 4.47
CA TYR A 47 -2.28 -4.59 4.75
C TYR A 47 -1.24 -4.35 3.66
N GLY A 48 -0.93 -3.09 3.38
CA GLY A 48 0.12 -2.73 2.43
C GLY A 48 0.78 -1.39 2.76
N PRO A 49 1.82 -0.99 2.01
CA PRO A 49 2.13 -1.42 0.64
C PRO A 49 3.03 -2.65 0.58
N GLU A 50 3.76 -2.95 1.65
CA GLU A 50 4.39 -4.25 1.86
C GLU A 50 3.32 -5.25 2.26
N LEU A 51 2.90 -6.08 1.31
CA LEU A 51 1.70 -6.90 1.48
C LEU A 51 1.85 -7.94 2.60
N PHE A 52 0.90 -7.93 3.54
CA PHE A 52 0.70 -9.06 4.44
C PHE A 52 -0.78 -9.24 4.81
N PHE A 53 -1.12 -10.45 5.22
CA PHE A 53 -2.45 -10.83 5.68
C PHE A 53 -2.37 -11.17 7.16
N ARG A 54 -3.34 -10.72 7.95
CA ARG A 54 -3.33 -10.88 9.41
C ARG A 54 -4.67 -11.44 9.87
N TRP A 55 -4.61 -12.51 10.68
CA TRP A 55 -5.76 -13.08 11.38
C TRP A 55 -5.67 -12.80 12.87
N ALA A 56 -6.79 -12.38 13.46
CA ALA A 56 -6.94 -12.28 14.90
C ALA A 56 -7.53 -13.60 15.45
N ARG A 57 -6.84 -14.23 16.40
CA ARG A 57 -7.22 -15.52 17.00
C ARG A 57 -7.09 -15.45 18.52
N GLY A 58 -8.10 -14.87 19.17
CA GLY A 58 -8.05 -14.59 20.61
C GLY A 58 -6.92 -13.62 20.92
N ASP A 59 -6.02 -13.99 21.83
CA ASP A 59 -4.88 -13.15 22.25
C ASP A 59 -3.67 -13.25 21.29
N ARG A 60 -3.80 -13.98 20.18
CA ARG A 60 -2.72 -14.20 19.22
C ARG A 60 -3.08 -13.69 17.83
N TYR A 61 -2.04 -13.24 17.14
CA TYR A 61 -2.10 -12.88 15.74
C TYR A 61 -1.25 -13.83 14.91
N ILE A 62 -1.71 -14.08 13.69
CA ILE A 62 -0.98 -14.84 12.69
C ILE A 62 -0.89 -13.97 11.45
N GLU A 63 0.33 -13.73 10.98
CA GLU A 63 0.59 -13.01 9.74
C GLU A 63 1.16 -13.93 8.68
N ILE A 64 0.69 -13.73 7.46
CA ILE A 64 1.15 -14.40 6.25
C ILE A 64 1.64 -13.32 5.29
N THR A 65 2.93 -13.33 4.99
CA THR A 65 3.57 -12.37 4.10
C THR A 65 3.99 -13.08 2.82
N PRO A 66 3.35 -12.80 1.67
CA PRO A 66 3.91 -13.19 0.39
C PRO A 66 5.14 -12.32 0.08
N GLY A 67 6.31 -12.96 -0.04
CA GLY A 67 7.53 -12.28 -0.44
C GLY A 67 7.42 -11.75 -1.87
N SER A 68 7.91 -10.53 -2.07
CA SER A 68 7.91 -9.88 -3.38
C SER A 68 8.81 -10.63 -4.35
N SER A 69 8.31 -10.94 -5.55
CA SER A 69 9.14 -11.49 -6.63
C SER A 69 9.92 -10.35 -7.29
N SER A 70 10.86 -9.72 -6.57
CA SER A 70 11.74 -8.70 -7.16
C SER A 70 12.71 -9.29 -8.20
N SER A 71 12.62 -10.59 -8.49
CA SER A 71 13.40 -11.31 -9.49
C SER A 71 12.56 -12.37 -10.19
N ASP A 72 13.06 -12.90 -11.31
CA ASP A 72 12.53 -14.04 -12.08
C ASP A 72 12.34 -15.34 -11.26
N LYS A 73 12.57 -15.30 -9.94
CA LYS A 73 12.52 -16.42 -9.00
C LYS A 73 11.13 -16.64 -8.38
N GLY A 74 10.12 -15.86 -8.78
CA GLY A 74 8.72 -15.91 -8.33
C GLY A 74 8.53 -15.65 -6.83
N HIS A 75 7.37 -16.02 -6.28
CA HIS A 75 6.98 -15.65 -4.92
C HIS A 75 7.48 -16.63 -3.85
N SER A 76 7.61 -16.15 -2.63
CA SER A 76 7.82 -16.94 -1.42
C SER A 76 6.72 -16.64 -0.40
N LEU A 77 6.61 -17.47 0.64
CA LEU A 77 5.65 -17.28 1.74
C LEU A 77 6.38 -17.31 3.06
N TYR A 78 6.00 -16.39 3.95
CA TYR A 78 6.45 -16.34 5.33
C TYR A 78 5.24 -16.32 6.25
N VAL A 79 5.32 -17.05 7.36
CA VAL A 79 4.30 -17.05 8.41
C VAL A 79 4.96 -16.74 9.74
N LYS A 80 4.36 -15.81 10.49
CA LYS A 80 4.71 -15.55 11.90
C LYS A 80 3.46 -15.56 12.76
N SER A 81 3.64 -15.91 14.02
CA SER A 81 2.61 -15.75 15.03
C SER A 81 3.19 -15.12 16.28
N PHE A 82 2.43 -14.23 16.89
CA PHE A 82 2.86 -13.41 18.01
C PHE A 82 1.68 -13.04 18.91
N ASP A 83 2.03 -12.59 20.11
CA ASP A 83 1.08 -12.13 21.11
C ASP A 83 0.53 -10.74 20.75
N ARG A 84 -0.78 -10.55 20.91
CA ARG A 84 -1.47 -9.31 20.59
C ARG A 84 -0.97 -8.14 21.44
N GLU A 85 -0.93 -8.30 22.75
CA GLU A 85 -0.73 -7.20 23.70
C GLU A 85 0.63 -6.54 23.44
N ARG A 86 1.67 -7.36 23.33
CA ARG A 86 3.03 -6.87 23.12
C ARG A 86 3.21 -6.22 21.74
N ALA A 87 2.80 -6.92 20.68
CA ALA A 87 3.15 -6.54 19.32
C ALA A 87 2.21 -5.48 18.73
N ILE A 88 0.92 -5.52 19.08
CA ILE A 88 -0.10 -4.65 18.50
C ILE A 88 -0.42 -3.53 19.48
N ASP A 89 -0.98 -3.87 20.64
CA ASP A 89 -1.53 -2.88 21.57
C ASP A 89 -0.44 -1.99 22.22
N ILE A 90 0.83 -2.41 22.16
CA ILE A 90 2.00 -1.64 22.61
C ILE A 90 2.88 -1.21 21.43
N ASP A 91 3.57 -2.15 20.76
CA ASP A 91 4.61 -1.78 19.79
C ASP A 91 4.01 -1.06 18.56
N GLU A 92 3.01 -1.64 17.90
CA GLU A 92 2.37 -1.04 16.73
C GLU A 92 1.67 0.29 17.08
N TYR A 93 0.99 0.36 18.23
CA TYR A 93 0.38 1.59 18.72
C TYR A 93 1.42 2.70 18.90
N LEU A 94 2.54 2.42 19.57
CA LEU A 94 3.59 3.41 19.81
C LEU A 94 4.27 3.86 18.52
N THR A 95 4.43 2.98 17.54
CA THR A 95 4.94 3.35 16.22
C THR A 95 3.99 4.34 15.54
N PHE A 96 2.69 4.08 15.52
CA PHE A 96 1.74 5.02 14.90
C PHE A 96 1.62 6.35 15.66
N GLU A 97 1.77 6.33 16.99
CA GLU A 97 1.68 7.53 17.81
C GLU A 97 2.93 8.41 17.75
N ASN A 98 4.13 7.82 17.61
CA ASN A 98 5.38 8.53 17.87
C ASN A 98 6.41 8.50 16.71
N CYS A 99 6.20 7.69 15.67
CA CYS A 99 7.15 7.55 14.57
C CYS A 99 6.69 8.24 13.30
N GLU A 100 7.62 8.37 12.34
CA GLU A 100 7.32 8.90 11.01
C GLU A 100 6.73 7.83 10.09
N LEU A 101 6.08 8.25 9.01
CA LEU A 101 5.46 7.38 8.00
C LEU A 101 6.37 6.27 7.48
N CYS A 102 7.66 6.55 7.34
CA CYS A 102 8.64 5.58 6.82
C CYS A 102 8.89 4.41 7.79
N GLU A 103 8.53 4.57 9.06
CA GLU A 103 8.65 3.55 10.10
C GLU A 103 7.35 2.75 10.28
N PHE A 104 6.27 3.14 9.60
CA PHE A 104 4.99 2.50 9.77
C PHE A 104 5.00 1.07 9.23
N PRO A 105 4.40 0.11 9.96
CA PRO A 105 4.33 -1.27 9.52
C PRO A 105 3.44 -1.44 8.29
N TYR A 106 2.51 -0.51 8.06
CA TYR A 106 1.65 -0.41 6.89
C TYR A 106 1.02 0.98 6.82
N VAL A 107 0.59 1.39 5.62
CA VAL A 107 -0.10 2.67 5.41
C VAL A 107 -1.53 2.53 4.93
N TRP A 108 -1.94 1.32 4.52
CA TRP A 108 -3.35 1.04 4.21
C TRP A 108 -3.72 -0.37 4.66
N THR A 109 -5.02 -0.57 4.90
CA THR A 109 -5.59 -1.87 5.25
C THR A 109 -6.95 -2.05 4.59
N ALA A 110 -7.36 -3.30 4.43
CA ALA A 110 -8.69 -3.68 4.00
C ALA A 110 -9.17 -4.88 4.83
N GLU A 111 -10.19 -4.67 5.65
CA GLU A 111 -10.85 -5.73 6.42
C GLU A 111 -11.57 -6.73 5.50
N LEU A 112 -11.13 -7.99 5.48
CA LEU A 112 -11.72 -9.04 4.64
C LEU A 112 -12.69 -9.94 5.42
N GLY A 113 -12.54 -9.96 6.75
CA GLY A 113 -13.45 -10.62 7.68
C GLY A 113 -14.75 -9.84 7.92
N ARG A 114 -15.65 -10.46 8.69
CA ARG A 114 -16.92 -9.84 9.12
C ARG A 114 -16.75 -8.90 10.30
N THR A 115 -15.72 -9.13 11.11
CA THR A 115 -15.48 -8.39 12.34
C THR A 115 -14.10 -7.78 12.30
N GLY A 116 -14.08 -6.45 12.24
CA GLY A 116 -12.88 -5.65 12.43
C GLY A 116 -12.29 -5.86 13.82
N PHE A 117 -10.97 -5.78 13.92
CA PHE A 117 -10.24 -6.11 15.15
C PHE A 117 -9.13 -5.12 15.51
N ASN A 118 -8.86 -4.17 14.61
CA ASN A 118 -7.94 -3.06 14.85
C ASN A 118 -8.76 -1.86 15.34
N THR A 119 -8.33 -1.25 16.45
CA THR A 119 -8.99 -0.07 17.05
C THR A 119 -8.18 1.21 16.85
N PHE A 120 -7.11 1.11 16.07
CA PHE A 120 -6.20 2.18 15.68
C PHE A 120 -5.56 1.78 14.34
N GLY A 121 -4.75 2.65 13.77
CA GLY A 121 -4.08 2.41 12.50
C GLY A 121 -3.05 3.50 12.21
N PRO A 122 -2.56 3.58 10.96
CA PRO A 122 -1.63 4.62 10.54
C PRO A 122 -2.17 6.04 10.76
N GLY A 123 -3.47 6.21 10.99
CA GLY A 123 -4.04 7.53 11.26
C GLY A 123 -3.81 8.49 10.10
N THR A 124 -4.03 9.77 10.38
CA THR A 124 -4.01 10.85 9.39
C THR A 124 -2.59 11.28 9.09
N HIS A 125 -2.10 11.06 7.87
CA HIS A 125 -0.81 11.58 7.44
C HIS A 125 -0.97 12.55 6.28
N TYR A 126 -0.59 13.80 6.53
CA TYR A 126 -0.83 14.89 5.61
C TYR A 126 0.17 14.91 4.47
N ALA A 127 -0.24 14.41 3.31
CA ALA A 127 0.42 14.81 2.06
C ALA A 127 -0.07 16.21 1.68
N VAL A 128 0.76 17.24 1.94
CA VAL A 128 0.47 18.65 1.59
C VAL A 128 1.26 19.17 0.39
N THR A 129 2.38 18.52 0.05
CA THR A 129 3.18 18.79 -1.14
C THR A 129 3.23 17.59 -2.05
N TRP A 130 3.64 17.79 -3.30
CA TRP A 130 3.83 16.66 -4.20
C TRP A 130 4.98 15.74 -3.79
N GLU A 131 5.99 16.25 -3.09
CA GLU A 131 7.05 15.42 -2.50
C GLU A 131 6.46 14.45 -1.47
N MET A 132 5.68 14.97 -0.52
CA MET A 132 5.01 14.12 0.48
C MET A 132 4.03 13.14 -0.17
N PHE A 133 3.31 13.59 -1.19
CA PHE A 133 2.44 12.71 -1.99
C PHE A 133 3.23 11.56 -2.63
N ASP A 134 4.38 11.87 -3.24
CA ASP A 134 5.20 10.86 -3.90
C ASP A 134 5.78 9.85 -2.89
N GLN A 135 6.11 10.29 -1.68
CA GLN A 135 6.61 9.44 -0.60
C GLN A 135 5.51 8.58 0.05
N THR A 136 4.23 8.91 -0.14
CA THR A 136 3.11 8.28 0.58
C THR A 136 2.07 7.69 -0.38
N ILE A 137 1.22 8.54 -0.96
CA ILE A 137 0.09 8.13 -1.78
C ILE A 137 0.54 7.52 -3.10
N ALA A 138 1.57 8.06 -3.74
CA ALA A 138 2.10 7.47 -4.96
C ALA A 138 2.66 6.06 -4.71
N VAL A 139 3.35 5.84 -3.58
CA VAL A 139 3.84 4.52 -3.16
C VAL A 139 2.68 3.52 -3.03
N ILE A 140 1.57 3.93 -2.39
CA ILE A 140 0.36 3.11 -2.29
C ILE A 140 -0.15 2.77 -3.69
N LEU A 141 -0.39 3.78 -4.52
CA LEU A 141 -0.94 3.61 -5.87
C LEU A 141 -0.05 2.72 -6.74
N HIS A 142 1.28 2.85 -6.66
CA HIS A 142 2.22 2.01 -7.37
C HIS A 142 2.20 0.54 -6.91
N ALA A 143 2.13 0.31 -5.60
CA ALA A 143 2.12 -1.03 -5.02
C ALA A 143 0.77 -1.75 -5.17
N LEU A 144 -0.33 -0.99 -5.23
CA LEU A 144 -1.69 -1.51 -5.11
C LEU A 144 -2.00 -2.63 -6.12
N PRO A 145 -1.66 -2.54 -7.42
CA PRO A 145 -1.93 -3.63 -8.35
C PRO A 145 -1.15 -4.91 -8.06
N ASN A 146 0.11 -4.79 -7.63
CA ASN A 146 0.91 -5.95 -7.20
C ASN A 146 0.30 -6.58 -5.95
N ASN A 147 -0.16 -5.75 -5.00
CA ASN A 147 -0.82 -6.24 -3.80
C ASN A 147 -2.13 -6.98 -4.14
N LEU A 148 -3.00 -6.37 -4.95
CA LEU A 148 -4.26 -6.94 -5.40
C LEU A 148 -4.08 -8.23 -6.20
N ALA A 149 -3.01 -8.34 -6.99
CA ALA A 149 -2.68 -9.55 -7.72
C ALA A 149 -2.42 -10.75 -6.80
N LEU A 150 -1.86 -10.53 -5.61
CA LEU A 150 -1.57 -11.57 -4.60
C LEU A 150 -2.76 -11.85 -3.66
N ILE A 151 -3.79 -11.01 -3.66
CA ILE A 151 -5.04 -11.27 -2.94
C ILE A 151 -5.88 -12.27 -3.77
N PRO A 152 -6.40 -13.36 -3.17
CA PRO A 152 -7.33 -14.27 -3.84
C PRO A 152 -8.50 -13.53 -4.50
N PRO A 153 -8.88 -13.85 -5.76
CA PRO A 153 -9.91 -13.10 -6.50
C PRO A 153 -11.23 -12.91 -5.73
N GLN A 154 -11.65 -13.91 -4.96
CA GLN A 154 -12.89 -13.87 -4.17
C GLN A 154 -12.86 -12.93 -2.95
N TRP A 155 -11.67 -12.44 -2.56
CA TRP A 155 -11.50 -11.47 -1.47
C TRP A 155 -11.25 -10.05 -2.00
N ARG A 156 -10.98 -9.90 -3.30
CA ARG A 156 -10.69 -8.59 -3.88
C ARG A 156 -11.94 -7.73 -3.81
N ARG A 157 -11.72 -6.47 -3.48
CA ARG A 157 -12.70 -5.39 -3.60
C ARG A 157 -12.04 -4.18 -4.26
N PRO A 158 -12.84 -3.28 -4.86
CA PRO A 158 -12.31 -2.02 -5.37
C PRO A 158 -11.61 -1.25 -4.25
N LEU A 159 -10.39 -0.81 -4.51
CA LEU A 159 -9.63 0.09 -3.65
C LEU A 159 -9.42 1.38 -4.46
N THR A 160 -10.12 2.45 -4.09
CA THR A 160 -10.25 3.66 -4.92
C THR A 160 -9.85 4.91 -4.14
N LEU A 161 -9.06 5.77 -4.77
CA LEU A 161 -8.77 7.13 -4.30
C LEU A 161 -9.35 8.16 -5.26
N ARG A 162 -9.90 9.26 -4.74
CA ARG A 162 -10.62 10.27 -5.55
C ARG A 162 -10.06 11.66 -5.34
N TRP A 163 -9.98 12.43 -6.43
CA TRP A 163 -9.70 13.86 -6.39
C TRP A 163 -10.71 14.64 -7.23
N ASP A 164 -11.01 15.85 -6.78
CA ASP A 164 -11.78 16.84 -7.54
C ASP A 164 -10.83 17.61 -8.47
N MET A 165 -10.94 17.29 -9.76
CA MET A 165 -10.23 17.94 -10.86
C MET A 165 -11.17 18.88 -11.62
N GLY A 166 -12.09 19.54 -10.91
CA GLY A 166 -13.03 20.50 -11.50
C GLY A 166 -12.35 21.68 -12.21
N ALA A 167 -11.16 22.09 -11.78
CA ALA A 167 -10.40 23.18 -12.39
C ALA A 167 -10.00 22.89 -13.86
N THR A 168 -9.83 21.62 -14.23
CA THR A 168 -9.55 21.19 -15.61
C THR A 168 -10.81 20.75 -16.36
N GLY A 169 -11.99 20.83 -15.73
CA GLY A 169 -13.27 20.44 -16.30
C GLY A 169 -13.56 18.93 -16.23
N LEU A 170 -12.69 18.13 -15.61
CA LEU A 170 -12.91 16.68 -15.44
C LEU A 170 -13.91 16.38 -14.31
N GLY A 171 -13.96 17.23 -13.27
CA GLY A 171 -14.76 16.97 -12.07
C GLY A 171 -14.11 15.87 -11.23
N LEU A 172 -14.90 14.96 -10.65
CA LEU A 172 -14.35 13.86 -9.86
C LEU A 172 -13.61 12.85 -10.75
N VAL A 173 -12.37 12.56 -10.36
CA VAL A 173 -11.52 11.55 -10.99
C VAL A 173 -11.15 10.49 -9.95
N SER A 174 -11.47 9.24 -10.27
CA SER A 174 -11.25 8.05 -9.46
C SER A 174 -10.03 7.27 -9.95
N PHE A 175 -9.19 6.82 -9.02
CA PHE A 175 -8.05 5.94 -9.26
C PHE A 175 -8.30 4.62 -8.55
N THR A 176 -8.73 3.59 -9.30
CA THR A 176 -9.12 2.29 -8.75
C THR A 176 -8.08 1.23 -9.04
N GLY A 177 -7.54 0.61 -8.00
CA GLY A 177 -6.62 -0.53 -8.10
C GLY A 177 -7.31 -1.80 -8.60
N THR A 178 -6.63 -2.51 -9.50
CA THR A 178 -6.98 -3.86 -9.94
C THR A 178 -5.70 -4.70 -10.03
N ALA A 179 -5.80 -6.03 -10.13
CA ALA A 179 -4.62 -6.88 -10.34
C ALA A 179 -3.88 -6.59 -11.67
N GLU A 180 -4.58 -6.02 -12.66
CA GLU A 180 -4.04 -5.69 -13.99
C GLU A 180 -3.34 -4.31 -14.00
N GLY A 181 -3.68 -3.42 -13.08
CA GLY A 181 -3.19 -2.04 -13.06
C GLY A 181 -4.10 -1.08 -12.31
N LEU A 182 -3.91 0.21 -12.55
CA LEU A 182 -4.75 1.29 -12.01
C LEU A 182 -5.69 1.81 -13.08
N THR A 183 -7.00 1.75 -12.82
CA THR A 183 -8.00 2.35 -13.71
C THR A 183 -8.28 3.78 -13.26
N VAL A 184 -7.99 4.75 -14.12
CA VAL A 184 -8.34 6.15 -13.94
C VAL A 184 -9.69 6.41 -14.61
N THR A 185 -10.67 6.88 -13.85
CA THR A 185 -12.05 7.11 -14.31
C THR A 185 -12.47 8.55 -14.07
N VAL A 186 -12.91 9.24 -15.11
CA VAL A 186 -13.62 10.52 -14.99
C VAL A 186 -15.09 10.21 -14.71
N GLU A 187 -15.54 10.44 -13.47
CA GLU A 187 -16.85 9.92 -13.02
C GLU A 187 -18.04 10.56 -13.73
N SER A 188 -17.90 11.82 -14.15
CA SER A 188 -18.96 12.58 -14.83
C SER A 188 -19.24 12.08 -16.25
N THR A 189 -18.24 11.54 -16.94
CA THR A 189 -18.34 11.09 -18.34
C THR A 189 -18.28 9.56 -18.48
N GLY A 190 -17.76 8.87 -17.46
CA GLY A 190 -17.46 7.43 -17.52
C GLY A 190 -16.23 7.10 -18.38
N GLU A 191 -15.44 8.10 -18.78
CA GLU A 191 -14.19 7.90 -19.51
C GLU A 191 -13.17 7.18 -18.63
N GLN A 192 -12.57 6.11 -19.15
CA GLN A 192 -11.64 5.26 -18.42
C GLN A 192 -10.33 5.05 -19.16
N VAL A 193 -9.24 5.00 -18.41
CA VAL A 193 -7.90 4.60 -18.88
C VAL A 193 -7.28 3.65 -17.87
N LEU A 194 -6.93 2.45 -18.32
CA LEU A 194 -6.16 1.50 -17.52
C LEU A 194 -4.67 1.77 -17.71
N ILE A 195 -3.99 2.14 -16.62
CA ILE A 195 -2.52 2.17 -16.54
C ILE A 195 -2.06 0.76 -16.18
N PRO A 196 -1.37 0.02 -17.07
CA PRO A 196 -0.93 -1.33 -16.79
C PRO A 196 0.00 -1.38 -15.59
N ARG A 197 -0.17 -2.42 -14.76
CA ARG A 197 0.67 -2.70 -13.57
C ARG A 197 2.17 -2.63 -13.86
N ALA A 198 2.60 -3.10 -15.03
CA ALA A 198 4.00 -3.13 -15.43
C ALA A 198 4.63 -1.73 -15.64
N LEU A 199 3.81 -0.70 -15.85
CA LEU A 199 4.29 0.67 -16.07
C LEU A 199 4.42 1.47 -14.77
N LEU A 200 3.65 1.10 -13.73
CA LEU A 200 3.55 1.84 -12.48
C LEU A 200 4.87 1.82 -11.70
N GLY A 201 5.27 2.99 -11.19
CA GLY A 201 6.46 3.16 -10.38
C GLY A 201 7.77 3.22 -11.19
N ASN A 202 7.75 2.74 -12.45
CA ASN A 202 8.89 2.81 -13.36
C ASN A 202 8.69 3.90 -14.43
N GLN A 203 7.81 3.63 -15.40
CA GLN A 203 7.53 4.54 -16.53
C GLN A 203 6.44 5.56 -16.21
N VAL A 204 5.53 5.22 -15.29
CA VAL A 204 4.41 6.07 -14.88
C VAL A 204 4.50 6.38 -13.39
N LYS A 205 4.75 7.65 -13.08
CA LYS A 205 4.77 8.18 -11.72
C LYS A 205 3.39 8.74 -11.39
N MET A 206 2.80 8.29 -10.29
CA MET A 206 1.40 8.62 -9.98
C MET A 206 1.24 10.05 -9.50
N GLY A 207 2.25 10.66 -8.86
CA GLY A 207 2.24 12.09 -8.59
C GLY A 207 2.12 12.92 -9.88
N ASP A 208 2.84 12.56 -10.95
CA ASP A 208 2.77 13.27 -12.23
C ASP A 208 1.41 13.10 -12.91
N VAL A 209 0.80 11.92 -12.82
CA VAL A 209 -0.53 11.66 -13.37
C VAL A 209 -1.59 12.46 -12.62
N VAL A 210 -1.59 12.40 -11.29
CA VAL A 210 -2.60 13.08 -10.45
C VAL A 210 -2.46 14.59 -10.60
N ALA A 211 -1.22 15.12 -10.53
CA ALA A 211 -0.95 16.54 -10.73
C ALA A 211 -1.31 16.99 -12.14
N GLY A 212 -0.93 16.22 -13.15
CA GLY A 212 -1.16 16.56 -14.54
C GLY A 212 -2.65 16.69 -14.86
N LEU A 213 -3.46 15.71 -14.47
CA LEU A 213 -4.91 15.74 -14.67
C LEU A 213 -5.61 16.86 -13.87
N ALA A 214 -5.01 17.26 -12.75
CA ALA A 214 -5.42 18.44 -11.98
C ALA A 214 -4.91 19.77 -12.57
N GLY A 215 -4.26 19.76 -13.73
CA GLY A 215 -3.81 20.96 -14.43
C GLY A 215 -2.45 21.47 -13.99
N GLY A 216 -1.66 20.65 -13.29
CA GLY A 216 -0.34 21.02 -12.79
C GLY A 216 -0.36 21.89 -11.54
N LEU A 217 -1.53 22.01 -10.90
CA LEU A 217 -1.72 22.80 -9.68
C LEU A 217 -0.89 22.21 -8.52
N PRO A 218 -0.49 23.04 -7.54
CA PRO A 218 0.02 22.56 -6.26
C PRO A 218 -0.96 21.58 -5.60
N LEU A 219 -0.44 20.58 -4.87
CA LEU A 219 -1.30 19.61 -4.18
C LEU A 219 -2.27 20.30 -3.20
N ALA A 220 -1.78 21.33 -2.51
CA ALA A 220 -2.57 22.15 -1.58
C ALA A 220 -3.74 22.89 -2.23
N ASP A 221 -3.86 22.91 -3.56
CA ASP A 221 -4.98 23.49 -4.31
C ASP A 221 -5.94 22.43 -4.89
N ILE A 222 -5.65 21.14 -4.72
CA ILE A 222 -6.44 20.02 -5.26
C ILE A 222 -7.18 19.30 -4.14
N ARG A 223 -8.51 19.26 -4.23
CA ARG A 223 -9.33 18.61 -3.21
C ARG A 223 -9.31 17.09 -3.36
N PHE A 224 -8.77 16.39 -2.37
CA PHE A 224 -9.04 14.97 -2.15
C PHE A 224 -10.52 14.76 -1.81
N ALA A 225 -11.16 13.86 -2.54
CA ALA A 225 -12.59 13.58 -2.47
C ALA A 225 -12.92 12.27 -1.72
N GLY A 226 -11.89 11.60 -1.19
CA GLY A 226 -12.04 10.45 -0.30
C GLY A 226 -11.46 9.16 -0.87
N SER A 227 -11.49 8.14 -0.03
CA SER A 227 -11.04 6.78 -0.35
C SER A 227 -12.20 5.79 -0.19
N GLU A 228 -12.17 4.68 -0.92
CA GLU A 228 -13.16 3.62 -0.83
C GLU A 228 -12.47 2.26 -0.78
N GLY A 229 -12.98 1.38 0.10
CA GLY A 229 -12.51 0.01 0.27
C GLY A 229 -11.32 -0.15 1.23
N PHE A 230 -10.75 0.97 1.70
CA PHE A 230 -9.71 1.03 2.71
C PHE A 230 -10.30 1.19 4.11
N GLY A 231 -9.82 0.38 5.06
CA GLY A 231 -10.00 0.56 6.50
C GLY A 231 -11.43 0.69 7.03
N ASP A 232 -11.53 0.84 8.36
CA ASP A 232 -12.70 1.47 8.98
C ASP A 232 -12.55 2.99 8.94
N ALA A 233 -13.68 3.67 8.70
CA ALA A 233 -13.79 5.12 8.56
C ALA A 233 -13.27 5.91 9.76
N ASN A 234 -13.26 5.29 10.95
CA ASN A 234 -12.89 5.98 12.18
C ASN A 234 -11.39 6.00 12.47
N HIS A 235 -10.61 5.07 11.89
CA HIS A 235 -9.24 4.80 12.35
C HIS A 235 -8.22 4.53 11.23
N GLN A 236 -8.68 4.28 10.01
CA GLN A 236 -7.85 3.66 8.96
C GLN A 236 -8.12 4.22 7.56
N GLU A 237 -8.89 5.31 7.46
CA GLU A 237 -9.05 6.03 6.20
C GLU A 237 -7.75 6.72 5.79
N LEU A 238 -7.38 6.56 4.52
CA LEU A 238 -6.27 7.30 3.92
C LEU A 238 -6.69 8.76 3.79
N TYR A 239 -6.04 9.62 4.56
CA TYR A 239 -6.31 11.05 4.55
C TYR A 239 -5.22 11.78 3.77
N VAL A 240 -5.63 12.56 2.77
CA VAL A 240 -4.76 13.47 2.01
C VAL A 240 -5.25 14.88 2.29
N ALA A 241 -4.34 15.81 2.57
CA ALA A 241 -4.71 17.17 2.95
C ALA A 241 -5.55 17.82 1.84
N THR A 242 -6.59 18.56 2.23
CA THR A 242 -7.50 19.23 1.29
C THR A 242 -7.41 20.76 1.38
N PRO A 243 -7.48 21.49 0.24
CA PRO A 243 -7.29 22.95 0.18
C PRO A 243 -8.24 23.77 1.06
N ASN A 244 -9.46 23.26 1.25
CA ASN A 244 -10.55 23.95 1.97
C ASN A 244 -10.97 23.22 3.25
N GLY A 245 -10.11 22.30 3.68
CA GLY A 245 -10.16 21.46 4.85
C GLY A 245 -11.49 20.96 5.39
N ASN A 246 -11.77 19.68 5.14
CA ASN A 246 -12.66 18.89 5.98
C ASN A 246 -11.97 18.40 7.28
N GLU A 247 -10.67 18.68 7.45
CA GLU A 247 -9.93 18.32 8.66
C GLU A 247 -10.41 19.11 9.89
N SER A 248 -10.13 18.57 11.08
CA SER A 248 -10.49 19.23 12.32
C SER A 248 -9.58 20.44 12.60
N ASP A 249 -9.95 21.31 13.55
CA ASP A 249 -9.27 22.60 13.72
C ASP A 249 -7.77 22.48 14.05
N TRP A 250 -7.35 21.44 14.78
CA TRP A 250 -5.93 21.21 15.10
C TRP A 250 -5.12 20.67 13.92
N ASP A 251 -5.77 19.97 13.00
CA ASP A 251 -5.16 19.46 11.77
C ASP A 251 -4.84 20.59 10.80
N LYS A 252 -5.70 21.62 10.76
CA LYS A 252 -5.52 22.79 9.89
C LYS A 252 -4.25 23.56 10.24
N ASP A 253 -3.95 23.74 11.53
CA ASP A 253 -2.73 24.41 11.97
C ASP A 253 -1.47 23.64 11.53
N ILE A 254 -1.50 22.30 11.58
CA ILE A 254 -0.41 21.44 11.11
C ILE A 254 -0.26 21.58 9.60
N VAL A 255 -1.35 21.46 8.84
CA VAL A 255 -1.35 21.58 7.37
C VAL A 255 -0.84 22.95 6.93
N GLU A 256 -1.28 24.05 7.57
CA GLU A 256 -0.83 25.40 7.24
C GLU A 256 0.68 25.57 7.52
N SER A 257 1.18 25.02 8.64
CA SER A 257 2.61 25.03 8.96
C SER A 257 3.42 24.27 7.89
N LEU A 258 2.98 23.06 7.52
CA LEU A 258 3.68 22.24 6.52
C LEU A 258 3.69 22.91 5.14
N ILE A 259 2.57 23.54 4.72
CA ILE A 259 2.52 24.31 3.46
C ILE A 259 3.49 25.49 3.52
N GLN A 260 3.57 26.18 4.66
CA GLN A 260 4.45 27.34 4.84
C GLN A 260 5.94 26.96 4.83
N GLU A 261 6.29 25.79 5.35
CA GLU A 261 7.65 25.23 5.32
C GLU A 261 8.09 24.85 3.90
N HIS A 262 7.17 24.39 3.05
CA HIS A 262 7.47 23.84 1.73
C HIS A 262 7.00 24.73 0.55
N LYS A 263 7.04 26.06 0.72
CA LYS A 263 6.55 27.06 -0.26
C LYS A 263 7.26 27.12 -1.63
N GLU A 264 8.21 26.23 -1.92
CA GLU A 264 8.90 26.25 -3.21
C GLU A 264 7.99 25.70 -4.34
N ASN A 265 8.30 26.10 -5.58
CA ASN A 265 7.41 25.99 -6.74
C ASN A 265 7.00 24.54 -7.05
N ASP A 266 5.85 24.12 -6.52
CA ASP A 266 5.30 22.76 -6.56
C ASP A 266 4.37 22.52 -7.77
N SER A 267 4.58 23.25 -8.87
CA SER A 267 3.78 23.04 -10.10
C SER A 267 4.38 21.92 -10.95
N ARG A 268 3.53 21.00 -11.42
CA ARG A 268 3.92 19.91 -12.33
C ARG A 268 3.36 20.14 -13.74
N PRO A 269 3.86 19.47 -14.78
CA PRO A 269 3.29 19.57 -16.12
C PRO A 269 1.83 19.12 -16.14
N ALA A 270 0.95 19.89 -16.78
CA ALA A 270 -0.45 19.50 -17.01
C ALA A 270 -0.54 18.31 -17.98
N MET A 271 -1.60 17.51 -17.83
CA MET A 271 -1.85 16.29 -18.60
C MET A 271 -3.36 16.18 -18.90
N THR A 272 -3.71 15.77 -20.12
CA THR A 272 -5.09 15.41 -20.48
C THR A 272 -5.32 13.90 -20.34
N MET A 273 -6.58 13.47 -20.37
CA MET A 273 -6.91 12.04 -20.46
C MET A 273 -6.32 11.36 -21.70
N GLU A 274 -6.11 12.10 -22.80
CA GLU A 274 -5.48 11.57 -24.01
C GLU A 274 -3.97 11.38 -23.84
N ASP A 275 -3.30 12.32 -23.18
CA ASP A 275 -1.87 12.17 -22.82
C ASP A 275 -1.68 10.95 -21.91
N LEU A 276 -2.61 10.74 -20.95
CA LEU A 276 -2.60 9.55 -20.10
C LEU A 276 -2.80 8.26 -20.90
N ARG A 277 -3.68 8.23 -21.92
CA ARG A 277 -3.82 7.07 -22.81
C ARG A 277 -2.54 6.75 -23.55
N GLN A 278 -1.89 7.78 -24.09
CA GLN A 278 -0.64 7.61 -24.81
C GLN A 278 0.45 7.08 -23.88
N LEU A 279 0.51 7.60 -22.66
CA LEU A 279 1.42 7.12 -21.62
C LEU A 279 1.14 5.65 -21.26
N ALA A 280 -0.12 5.29 -21.06
CA ALA A 280 -0.56 3.92 -20.73
C ALA A 280 -0.39 2.92 -21.89
N ALA A 281 -0.38 3.39 -23.13
CA ALA A 281 -0.15 2.57 -24.32
C ALA A 281 1.34 2.29 -24.59
N THR A 282 2.24 2.88 -23.81
CA THR A 282 3.68 2.64 -23.95
C THR A 282 3.98 1.15 -23.76
N PRO A 283 4.67 0.48 -24.71
CA PRO A 283 5.07 -0.90 -24.54
C PRO A 283 5.95 -1.00 -23.30
N ALA A 284 5.58 -1.86 -22.35
CA ALA A 284 6.48 -2.24 -21.29
C ALA A 284 7.74 -2.81 -21.95
N ALA A 285 8.86 -2.09 -21.87
CA ALA A 285 10.12 -2.58 -22.38
C ALA A 285 10.41 -3.88 -21.62
N THR A 286 10.29 -5.00 -22.32
CA THR A 286 10.67 -6.29 -21.76
C THR A 286 12.16 -6.17 -21.46
N SER A 287 12.55 -6.32 -20.20
CA SER A 287 13.96 -6.41 -19.79
C SER A 287 14.58 -7.66 -20.39
N ALA A 288 14.81 -7.67 -21.69
CA ALA A 288 15.46 -8.71 -22.44
C ALA A 288 16.82 -8.17 -22.89
N SER A 289 17.85 -8.58 -22.15
CA SER A 289 19.28 -8.47 -22.47
C SER A 289 19.85 -7.05 -22.53
N ALA A 290 20.46 -6.63 -21.42
CA ALA A 290 21.56 -5.67 -21.42
C ALA A 290 22.83 -6.42 -21.01
N ASP A 291 23.44 -7.13 -21.97
CA ASP A 291 24.86 -7.45 -21.93
C ASP A 291 25.56 -6.39 -22.79
N ALA A 292 25.95 -5.29 -22.14
CA ALA A 292 27.01 -4.39 -22.56
C ALA A 292 27.29 -3.45 -21.38
N THR A 293 28.47 -3.64 -20.80
CA THR A 293 29.20 -2.72 -19.93
C THR A 293 28.90 -1.25 -20.23
N ASP A 294 28.30 -0.55 -19.26
CA ASP A 294 28.67 0.83 -18.98
C ASP A 294 28.31 1.18 -17.53
N GLU A 295 29.20 1.95 -16.91
CA GLU A 295 29.29 2.21 -15.47
C GLU A 295 28.10 3.03 -14.92
N ASP A 296 27.69 2.66 -13.71
CA ASP A 296 26.68 3.29 -12.86
C ASP A 296 27.10 4.73 -12.45
N PRO A 297 26.12 5.64 -12.26
CA PRO A 297 26.17 6.44 -11.03
C PRO A 297 24.85 6.36 -10.26
N GLU A 298 24.92 5.65 -9.13
CA GLU A 298 24.16 5.83 -7.89
C GLU A 298 22.65 6.10 -8.05
N GLN A 299 21.90 5.04 -8.37
CA GLN A 299 20.52 4.94 -7.87
C GLN A 299 20.54 4.46 -6.42
N SER A 300 20.39 5.42 -5.50
CA SER A 300 20.12 5.16 -4.08
C SER A 300 18.79 4.42 -3.90
N GLN A 301 18.83 3.09 -3.99
CA GLN A 301 17.87 2.24 -3.28
C GLN A 301 18.29 2.20 -1.81
N PRO A 302 17.38 2.43 -0.84
CA PRO A 302 17.68 2.04 0.53
C PRO A 302 17.78 0.52 0.56
N HIS A 303 18.99 -0.03 0.57
CA HIS A 303 19.23 -1.41 0.90
C HIS A 303 19.01 -1.56 2.40
N TRP A 304 17.85 -2.10 2.80
CA TRP A 304 17.57 -2.48 4.18
C TRP A 304 18.49 -3.65 4.53
N THR A 305 19.63 -3.33 5.11
CA THR A 305 20.50 -4.34 5.73
C THR A 305 19.81 -4.74 7.02
N THR A 306 19.21 -5.93 7.05
CA THR A 306 18.72 -6.53 8.29
C THR A 306 19.88 -6.66 9.27
N VAL A 307 19.96 -5.76 10.25
CA VAL A 307 20.95 -5.88 11.33
C VAL A 307 20.46 -7.00 12.26
N PRO A 308 21.22 -8.10 12.44
CA PRO A 308 20.86 -9.11 13.41
C PRO A 308 20.92 -8.51 14.82
N MET A 309 19.80 -8.58 15.54
CA MET A 309 19.67 -8.12 16.91
C MET A 309 20.65 -8.89 17.82
N LYS A 310 21.71 -8.22 18.29
CA LYS A 310 22.62 -8.76 19.32
C LYS A 310 21.90 -8.73 20.67
N ILE A 311 21.47 -9.89 21.14
CA ILE A 311 21.09 -10.11 22.53
C ILE A 311 22.35 -10.01 23.39
N GLY A 312 22.37 -9.08 24.36
CA GLY A 312 23.35 -9.09 25.44
C GLY A 312 23.70 -7.72 26.00
N LEU A 313 22.91 -7.22 26.95
CA LEU A 313 23.37 -6.25 27.94
C LEU A 313 23.13 -6.84 29.34
N SER A 314 24.19 -7.38 29.92
CA SER A 314 24.24 -7.83 31.31
C SER A 314 24.17 -6.61 32.24
N ILE A 315 23.31 -6.68 33.24
CA ILE A 315 23.20 -5.68 34.31
C ILE A 315 24.40 -5.87 35.27
N PRO A 316 25.16 -4.82 35.62
CA PRO A 316 26.26 -4.94 36.58
C PRO A 316 25.72 -5.21 38.00
N GLN A 317 26.46 -6.03 38.76
CA GLN A 317 26.17 -6.41 40.14
C GLN A 317 26.18 -5.23 41.12
#